data_AF-A0A966CEJ9-F1
#
_entry.id   AF-A0A966CEJ9-F1
#
_cell.length_a   1.000
_cell.length_b   1.000
_cell.length_c   1.000
_cell.angle_alpha   90.00
_cell.angle_beta   90.00
_cell.angle_gamma   90.00
#
_symmetry.space_group_name_H-M   'P 1'
#
loop_
_entity.id
_entity.type
_entity.pdbx_description
1 polymer ?
#
loop_
_entity_poly.entity_id
_entity_poly.type
_entity_poly.pdbx_seq_one_letter_code
_entity_poly.pdbx_strand_id
1 'polypeptide(L)'
;MFDRELLNRLTTKKQTTFRNTLMEYYQNLFLSYFYQIKQSEKFFFKGGTALRIAFQSPRFSEDLDFSATGSFAVFENILEKVLINIQKEGIETKIIESKITTGGYFSIISARIYHETVEIQIQASKRKNNQIKGETTIIVSEFIPTYILQILEKKTLFSEKIEAFLTRRKIRDFFDLYFILRSNLRLSILHDKKKEVMQI
;
A
#
# COMPACT_ATOMS: atom_id res chain seq x y z
N MET A 1 18.39 -11.85 10.56
CA MET A 1 17.41 -11.64 11.65
C MET A 1 17.32 -10.14 11.84
N PHE A 2 16.16 -9.55 11.52
CA PHE A 2 15.93 -8.13 11.78
C PHE A 2 16.03 -7.85 13.29
N ASP A 3 16.22 -6.61 13.71
CA ASP A 3 16.53 -6.25 15.10
C ASP A 3 15.31 -5.60 15.81
N ARG A 4 14.86 -6.17 16.93
CA ARG A 4 13.75 -5.63 17.74
C ARG A 4 14.09 -4.25 18.28
N GLU A 5 15.37 -4.00 18.56
CA GLU A 5 15.85 -2.71 19.03
C GLU A 5 15.71 -1.64 17.94
N LEU A 6 15.95 -1.97 16.66
CA LEU A 6 15.63 -1.07 15.55
C LEU A 6 14.14 -0.72 15.49
N LEU A 7 13.24 -1.70 15.63
CA LEU A 7 11.80 -1.40 15.65
C LEU A 7 11.43 -0.50 16.84
N ASN A 8 11.94 -0.76 18.04
CA ASN A 8 11.69 0.10 19.20
C ASN A 8 12.22 1.53 18.98
N ARG A 9 13.42 1.69 18.44
CA ARG A 9 13.99 3.00 18.10
C ARG A 9 13.11 3.74 17.09
N LEU A 10 12.63 3.04 16.05
CA LEU A 10 11.72 3.63 15.07
C LEU A 10 10.35 3.97 15.67
N THR A 11 9.82 3.16 16.58
CA THR A 11 8.59 3.45 17.32
C THR A 11 8.69 4.77 18.07
N THR A 12 9.77 4.96 18.84
CA THR A 12 10.03 6.21 19.57
C THR A 12 10.23 7.38 18.61
N LYS A 13 11.08 7.22 17.58
CA LYS A 13 11.36 8.27 16.58
C LYS A 13 10.09 8.73 15.87
N LYS A 14 9.22 7.80 15.47
CA LYS A 14 7.97 8.08 14.75
C LYS A 14 6.81 8.47 15.67
N GLN A 15 7.02 8.51 16.99
CA GLN A 15 6.00 8.87 17.99
C GLN A 15 4.69 8.08 17.78
N THR A 16 4.82 6.77 17.62
CA THR A 16 3.71 5.87 17.30
C THR A 16 3.72 4.65 18.22
N THR A 17 2.78 3.72 18.02
CA THR A 17 2.75 2.46 18.74
C THR A 17 3.71 1.44 18.10
N PHE A 18 4.16 0.47 18.91
CA PHE A 18 4.94 -0.65 18.40
C PHE A 18 4.16 -1.41 17.30
N ARG A 19 2.85 -1.61 17.49
CA ARG A 19 1.95 -2.22 16.50
C ARG A 19 1.99 -1.50 15.14
N ASN A 20 1.89 -0.16 15.12
CA ASN A 20 1.96 0.60 13.87
C ASN A 20 3.31 0.47 13.18
N THR A 21 4.39 0.44 13.98
CA THR A 21 5.75 0.25 13.49
C THR A 21 5.93 -1.14 12.88
N LEU A 22 5.41 -2.17 13.57
CA LEU A 22 5.45 -3.55 13.12
C LEU A 22 4.61 -3.77 11.86
N MET A 23 3.44 -3.12 11.77
CA MET A 23 2.60 -3.11 10.58
C MET A 23 3.32 -2.50 9.38
N GLU A 24 3.93 -1.32 9.55
CA GLU A 24 4.65 -0.65 8.47
C GLU A 24 5.89 -1.45 8.03
N TYR A 25 6.61 -2.08 8.98
CA TYR A 25 7.67 -3.04 8.67
C TYR A 25 7.15 -4.18 7.79
N TYR A 26 6.07 -4.84 8.20
CA TYR A 26 5.53 -5.98 7.47
C TYR A 26 5.01 -5.58 6.09
N GLN A 27 4.38 -4.42 5.95
CA GLN A 27 3.97 -3.86 4.65
C GLN A 27 5.17 -3.62 3.72
N ASN A 28 6.26 -3.04 4.23
CA ASN A 28 7.48 -2.82 3.44
C ASN A 28 8.10 -4.14 3.02
N LEU A 29 8.24 -5.09 3.95
CA LEU A 29 8.79 -6.42 3.68
C LEU A 29 7.95 -7.14 2.61
N PHE A 30 6.64 -7.16 2.78
CA PHE A 30 5.71 -7.74 1.81
C PHE A 30 5.88 -7.11 0.42
N LEU A 31 5.87 -5.78 0.32
CA LEU A 31 6.00 -5.09 -0.96
C LEU A 31 7.36 -5.33 -1.61
N SER A 32 8.44 -5.40 -0.84
CA SER A 32 9.78 -5.67 -1.36
C SER A 32 9.88 -7.05 -2.01
N TYR A 33 9.26 -8.07 -1.43
CA TYR A 33 9.19 -9.40 -2.03
C TYR A 33 8.18 -9.47 -3.16
N PHE A 34 7.03 -8.80 -3.02
CA PHE A 34 5.98 -8.77 -4.04
C PHE A 34 6.55 -8.32 -5.39
N TYR A 35 7.31 -7.22 -5.40
CA TYR A 35 7.86 -6.65 -6.62
C TYR A 35 9.14 -7.31 -7.14
N GLN A 36 9.63 -8.37 -6.48
CA GLN A 36 10.68 -9.25 -7.01
C GLN A 36 10.10 -10.42 -7.82
N ILE A 37 8.80 -10.72 -7.68
CA ILE A 37 8.18 -11.85 -8.38
C ILE A 37 7.81 -11.44 -9.80
N LYS A 38 8.22 -12.24 -10.80
CA LYS A 38 7.82 -12.05 -12.20
C LYS A 38 6.30 -11.90 -12.31
N GLN A 39 5.84 -10.94 -13.13
CA GLN A 39 4.44 -10.54 -13.33
C GLN A 39 3.85 -9.60 -12.26
N SER A 40 4.60 -9.29 -11.19
CA SER A 40 4.18 -8.27 -10.21
C SER A 40 3.98 -6.90 -10.83
N GLU A 41 4.66 -6.61 -11.96
CA GLU A 41 4.55 -5.34 -12.68
C GLU A 41 3.15 -5.07 -13.26
N LYS A 42 2.28 -6.08 -13.28
CA LYS A 42 0.87 -5.98 -13.68
C LYS A 42 -0.07 -5.54 -12.55
N PHE A 43 0.47 -5.28 -11.37
CA PHE A 43 -0.28 -4.89 -10.17
C PHE A 43 0.30 -3.60 -9.60
N PHE A 44 -0.46 -2.52 -9.72
CA PHE A 44 -0.02 -1.16 -9.40
C PHE A 44 -0.47 -0.78 -7.99
N PHE A 45 0.49 -0.60 -7.09
CA PHE A 45 0.23 -0.23 -5.70
C PHE A 45 -0.47 1.13 -5.61
N LYS A 46 -1.47 1.24 -4.74
CA LYS A 46 -2.30 2.45 -4.59
C LYS A 46 -2.84 2.62 -3.17
N GLY A 47 -3.79 3.55 -3.01
CA GLY A 47 -4.52 3.71 -1.77
C GLY A 47 -3.79 4.56 -0.73
N GLY A 48 -4.22 4.43 0.53
CA GLY A 48 -3.65 5.23 1.64
C GLY A 48 -2.22 4.84 1.98
N THR A 49 -1.92 3.56 1.89
CA THR A 49 -0.59 3.03 2.22
C THR A 49 0.43 3.40 1.16
N ALA A 50 0.01 3.57 -0.11
CA ALA A 50 0.85 4.19 -1.13
C ALA A 50 1.22 5.65 -0.78
N LEU A 51 0.27 6.46 -0.29
CA LEU A 51 0.58 7.81 0.22
C LEU A 51 1.58 7.77 1.37
N ARG A 52 1.45 6.81 2.29
CA ARG A 52 2.37 6.63 3.41
C ARG A 52 3.77 6.23 2.95
N ILE A 53 3.90 5.15 2.18
CA ILE A 53 5.19 4.53 1.85
C ILE A 53 5.93 5.30 0.75
N ALA A 54 5.24 5.67 -0.34
CA ALA A 54 5.90 6.28 -1.50
C ALA A 54 5.97 7.82 -1.43
N PHE A 55 5.04 8.45 -0.72
CA PHE A 55 4.96 9.92 -0.63
C PHE A 55 5.20 10.45 0.79
N GLN A 56 5.51 9.58 1.76
CA GLN A 56 5.80 9.96 3.14
C GLN A 56 4.66 10.72 3.84
N SER A 57 3.42 10.32 3.57
CA SER A 57 2.26 10.86 4.29
C SER A 57 2.40 10.63 5.81
N PRO A 58 2.04 11.61 6.67
CA PRO A 58 2.24 11.47 8.11
C PRO A 58 1.32 10.42 8.75
N ARG A 59 0.14 10.15 8.18
CA ARG A 59 -0.80 9.20 8.76
C ARG A 59 -0.42 7.76 8.43
N PHE A 60 -0.63 6.87 9.39
CA PHE A 60 -0.55 5.43 9.17
C PHE A 60 -1.74 4.93 8.33
N SER A 61 -1.55 3.77 7.71
CA SER A 61 -2.52 3.08 6.86
C SER A 61 -2.24 1.59 6.92
N GLU A 62 -3.28 0.76 6.93
CA GLU A 62 -3.17 -0.68 7.25
C GLU A 62 -3.28 -1.57 6.00
N ASP A 63 -4.07 -1.14 5.00
CA ASP A 63 -4.42 -1.96 3.84
C ASP A 63 -3.42 -1.81 2.69
N LEU A 64 -3.15 -2.88 1.95
CA LEU A 64 -2.42 -2.84 0.67
C LEU A 64 -3.40 -2.93 -0.49
N ASP A 65 -3.60 -1.81 -1.18
CA ASP A 65 -4.48 -1.72 -2.34
C ASP A 65 -3.69 -1.80 -3.66
N PHE A 66 -4.23 -2.51 -4.65
CA PHE A 66 -3.66 -2.64 -5.98
C PHE A 66 -4.71 -2.41 -7.07
N SER A 67 -4.29 -1.75 -8.15
CA SER A 67 -4.97 -1.79 -9.45
C SER A 67 -4.34 -2.88 -10.30
N ALA A 68 -5.14 -3.79 -10.86
CA ALA A 68 -4.66 -4.96 -11.59
C ALA A 68 -4.93 -4.85 -13.09
N THR A 69 -3.90 -5.14 -13.90
CA THR A 69 -4.03 -5.52 -15.33
C THR A 69 -3.80 -7.01 -15.54
N GLY A 70 -3.19 -7.70 -14.56
CA GLY A 70 -3.04 -9.15 -14.54
C GLY A 70 -4.32 -9.92 -14.19
N SER A 71 -4.26 -11.24 -14.30
CA SER A 71 -5.32 -12.12 -13.78
C SER A 71 -5.16 -12.34 -12.27
N PHE A 72 -6.26 -12.61 -11.56
CA PHE A 72 -6.19 -12.88 -10.12
C PHE A 72 -5.56 -14.23 -9.79
N ALA A 73 -5.55 -15.19 -10.71
CA ALA A 73 -4.74 -16.40 -10.58
C ALA A 73 -3.23 -16.10 -10.55
N VAL A 74 -2.77 -15.12 -11.36
CA VAL A 74 -1.38 -14.65 -11.30
C VAL A 74 -1.12 -13.92 -9.98
N PHE A 75 -2.08 -13.10 -9.51
CA PHE A 75 -1.96 -12.42 -8.23
C PHE A 75 -1.81 -13.40 -7.06
N GLU A 76 -2.65 -14.42 -7.00
CA GLU A 76 -2.60 -15.47 -5.97
C GLU A 76 -1.27 -16.23 -5.99
N ASN A 77 -0.77 -16.59 -7.17
CA ASN A 77 0.56 -17.22 -7.30
C ASN A 77 1.71 -16.30 -6.82
N ILE A 78 1.58 -14.98 -7.02
CA ILE A 78 2.54 -14.01 -6.48
C ILE A 78 2.46 -14.00 -4.95
N LEU A 79 1.25 -13.95 -4.37
CA LEU A 79 1.06 -13.96 -2.92
C LEU A 79 1.73 -15.19 -2.28
N GLU A 80 1.46 -16.39 -2.80
CA GLU A 80 2.08 -17.63 -2.31
C GLU A 80 3.61 -17.55 -2.30
N LYS A 81 4.21 -17.06 -3.40
CA LYS A 81 5.67 -16.90 -3.52
C LYS A 81 6.22 -15.86 -2.54
N VAL A 82 5.51 -14.76 -2.31
CA VAL A 82 5.87 -13.76 -1.32
C VAL A 82 5.93 -14.38 0.07
N LEU A 83 4.91 -15.16 0.45
CA LEU A 83 4.87 -15.82 1.76
C LEU A 83 6.00 -16.82 1.93
N ILE A 84 6.28 -17.63 0.92
CA ILE A 84 7.42 -18.56 0.93
C ILE A 84 8.74 -17.80 1.15
N ASN A 85 8.92 -16.64 0.53
CA ASN A 85 10.14 -15.86 0.70
C ASN A 85 10.25 -15.22 2.08
N ILE A 86 9.15 -14.70 2.64
CA ILE A 86 9.11 -14.18 4.01
C ILE A 86 9.38 -15.30 5.03
N GLN A 87 8.83 -16.50 4.81
CA GLN A 87 9.08 -17.66 5.67
C GLN A 87 10.55 -18.09 5.68
N LYS A 88 11.28 -17.94 4.56
CA LYS A 88 12.72 -18.20 4.51
C LYS A 88 13.54 -17.27 5.40
N GLU A 89 13.01 -16.09 5.76
CA GLU A 89 13.64 -15.21 6.75
C GLU A 89 13.32 -15.58 8.21
N GLY A 90 12.59 -16.68 8.43
CA GLY A 90 12.19 -17.16 9.75
C GLY A 90 10.93 -16.49 10.30
N ILE A 91 10.13 -15.85 9.45
CA ILE A 91 8.85 -15.24 9.83
C ILE A 91 7.71 -16.19 9.47
N GLU A 92 6.97 -16.68 10.46
CA GLU A 92 5.79 -17.50 10.22
C GLU A 92 4.70 -16.65 9.55
N THR A 93 4.19 -17.09 8.41
CA THR A 93 3.08 -16.42 7.70
C THR A 93 1.94 -17.38 7.43
N LYS A 94 0.70 -16.87 7.45
CA LYS A 94 -0.51 -17.64 7.13
C LYS A 94 -1.53 -16.79 6.38
N ILE A 95 -2.12 -17.36 5.33
CA ILE A 95 -3.32 -16.82 4.67
C ILE A 95 -4.51 -17.12 5.59
N ILE A 96 -5.16 -16.07 6.10
CA ILE A 96 -6.35 -16.18 6.95
C ILE A 96 -7.59 -16.26 6.07
N GLU A 97 -7.64 -15.44 5.03
CA GLU A 97 -8.72 -15.42 4.06
C GLU A 97 -8.15 -15.14 2.66
N SER A 98 -8.71 -15.77 1.63
CA SER A 98 -8.44 -15.50 0.23
C SER A 98 -9.71 -15.75 -0.57
N LYS A 99 -10.16 -14.76 -1.35
CA LYS A 99 -11.31 -14.91 -2.25
C LYS A 99 -11.29 -13.96 -3.43
N ILE A 100 -11.79 -14.45 -4.56
CA ILE A 100 -12.19 -13.61 -5.69
C ILE A 100 -13.50 -12.89 -5.32
N THR A 101 -13.58 -11.59 -5.59
CA THR A 101 -14.77 -10.77 -5.38
C THR A 101 -15.32 -10.29 -6.73
N THR A 102 -16.55 -9.79 -6.77
CA THR A 102 -17.23 -9.35 -8.01
C THR A 102 -16.42 -8.34 -8.83
N GLY A 103 -15.52 -7.58 -8.20
CA GLY A 103 -14.66 -6.59 -8.88
C GLY A 103 -13.16 -6.79 -8.66
N GLY A 104 -12.74 -7.87 -8.01
CA GLY A 104 -11.39 -7.91 -7.45
C GLY A 104 -10.97 -9.23 -6.83
N TYR A 105 -9.96 -9.11 -5.97
CA TYR A 105 -9.40 -10.14 -5.12
C TYR A 105 -9.21 -9.54 -3.73
N PHE A 106 -9.53 -10.32 -2.70
CA PHE A 106 -9.38 -9.93 -1.31
C PHE A 106 -8.62 -11.03 -0.57
N SER A 107 -7.64 -10.64 0.24
CA SER A 107 -6.96 -11.55 1.15
C SER A 107 -6.59 -10.89 2.46
N ILE A 108 -6.57 -11.67 3.53
CA ILE A 108 -5.98 -11.32 4.81
C ILE A 108 -4.78 -12.24 5.03
N ILE A 109 -3.61 -11.65 5.22
CA ILE A 109 -2.38 -12.37 5.47
C ILE A 109 -1.82 -11.98 6.83
N SER A 110 -1.64 -12.98 7.68
CA SER A 110 -1.01 -12.85 8.99
C SER A 110 0.47 -13.19 8.94
N ALA A 111 1.26 -12.52 9.78
CA ALA A 111 2.63 -12.86 10.09
C ALA A 111 2.87 -12.81 11.60
N ARG A 112 3.73 -13.70 12.10
CA ARG A 112 4.20 -13.69 13.49
C ARG A 112 5.61 -13.15 13.58
N ILE A 113 5.77 -11.99 14.20
CA ILE A 113 7.03 -11.24 14.28
C ILE A 113 7.25 -10.85 15.75
N TYR A 114 8.34 -11.31 16.37
CA TYR A 114 8.63 -11.12 17.81
C TYR A 114 7.48 -11.52 18.75
N HIS A 115 6.84 -12.65 18.48
CA HIS A 115 5.67 -13.15 19.21
C HIS A 115 4.39 -12.30 19.07
N GLU A 116 4.41 -11.24 18.27
CA GLU A 116 3.23 -10.47 17.91
C GLU A 116 2.66 -10.91 16.56
N THR A 117 1.33 -11.00 16.49
CA THR A 117 0.62 -11.29 15.24
C THR A 117 0.22 -9.98 14.58
N VAL A 118 0.65 -9.82 13.33
CA VAL A 118 0.29 -8.68 12.48
C VAL A 118 -0.45 -9.17 11.25
N GLU A 119 -1.49 -8.46 10.84
CA GLU A 119 -2.34 -8.83 9.71
C GLU A 119 -2.44 -7.69 8.72
N ILE A 120 -2.14 -7.95 7.45
CA ILE A 120 -2.37 -7.01 6.36
C ILE A 120 -3.57 -7.47 5.55
N GLN A 121 -4.45 -6.52 5.23
CA GLN A 121 -5.50 -6.74 4.25
C GLN A 121 -4.98 -6.34 2.88
N ILE A 122 -5.22 -7.19 1.89
CA ILE A 122 -4.76 -6.99 0.52
C ILE A 122 -5.98 -6.97 -0.39
N GLN A 123 -6.08 -5.93 -1.20
CA GLN A 123 -7.14 -5.76 -2.19
C GLN A 123 -6.55 -5.51 -3.56
N ALA A 124 -6.94 -6.30 -4.56
CA ALA A 124 -6.61 -6.02 -5.96
C ALA A 124 -7.89 -5.84 -6.76
N SER A 125 -7.98 -4.77 -7.55
CA SER A 125 -9.19 -4.41 -8.30
C SER A 125 -8.87 -4.11 -9.77
N LYS A 126 -9.74 -4.53 -10.69
CA LYS A 126 -9.63 -4.14 -12.10
C LYS A 126 -10.42 -2.84 -12.32
N ARG A 127 -9.87 -1.92 -13.11
CA ARG A 127 -10.60 -0.71 -13.53
C ARG A 127 -11.39 -0.98 -14.80
N LYS A 128 -12.59 -0.40 -14.91
CA LYS A 128 -13.49 -0.56 -16.06
C LYS A 128 -12.91 -0.04 -17.38
N ASN A 129 -12.01 0.93 -17.36
CA ASN A 129 -11.59 1.66 -18.57
C ASN A 129 -10.29 1.14 -19.21
N ASN A 130 -9.74 -0.01 -18.80
CA ASN A 130 -8.54 -0.70 -19.33
C ASN A 130 -7.23 0.11 -19.46
N GLN A 131 -7.24 1.44 -19.29
CA GLN A 131 -6.06 2.30 -19.33
C GLN A 131 -5.54 2.51 -17.91
N ILE A 132 -5.01 1.44 -17.31
CA ILE A 132 -4.26 1.54 -16.06
C ILE A 132 -2.80 1.73 -16.42
N LYS A 133 -2.19 2.82 -15.97
CA LYS A 133 -0.76 3.08 -16.10
C LYS A 133 -0.10 3.02 -14.73
N GLY A 134 1.13 2.54 -14.71
CA GLY A 134 1.99 2.56 -13.55
C GLY A 134 3.22 3.43 -13.74
N GLU A 135 3.80 3.83 -12.62
CA GLU A 135 5.11 4.46 -12.54
C GLU A 135 6.02 3.57 -11.69
N THR A 136 7.25 3.35 -12.16
CA THR A 136 8.26 2.70 -11.31
C THR A 136 8.73 3.72 -10.27
N THR A 137 8.71 3.32 -9.00
CA THR A 137 9.11 4.17 -7.87
C THR A 137 10.13 3.44 -7.00
N ILE A 138 11.17 4.15 -6.58
CA ILE A 138 12.15 3.69 -5.60
C ILE A 138 11.62 4.01 -4.20
N ILE A 139 11.60 3.02 -3.32
CA ILE A 139 11.19 3.17 -1.92
C ILE A 139 12.43 3.12 -1.03
N VAL A 140 12.69 4.24 -0.37
CA VAL A 140 13.71 4.34 0.69
C VAL A 140 13.02 4.01 2.01
N SER A 141 13.24 2.78 2.49
CA SER A 141 12.66 2.30 3.74
C SER A 141 13.64 2.49 4.89
N GLU A 142 13.12 2.86 6.07
CA GLU A 142 13.90 2.83 7.32
C GLU A 142 13.96 1.42 7.92
N PHE A 143 13.20 0.47 7.38
CA PHE A 143 13.08 -0.87 7.92
C PHE A 143 13.69 -1.97 7.07
N ILE A 144 13.98 -1.75 5.80
CA ILE A 144 14.55 -2.77 4.92
C ILE A 144 15.41 -2.09 3.86
N PRO A 145 16.27 -2.83 3.14
CA PRO A 145 16.98 -2.28 2.00
C PRO A 145 16.03 -1.61 0.98
N THR A 146 16.56 -0.61 0.27
CA THR A 146 15.82 0.10 -0.77
C THR A 146 15.31 -0.88 -1.83
N TYR A 147 14.05 -0.72 -2.24
CA TYR A 147 13.41 -1.59 -3.23
C TYR A 147 12.62 -0.76 -4.24
N ILE A 148 12.31 -1.38 -5.39
CA ILE A 148 11.50 -0.76 -6.44
C ILE A 148 10.10 -1.36 -6.42
N LEU A 149 9.10 -0.55 -6.75
CA LEU A 149 7.73 -1.03 -6.95
C LEU A 149 7.06 -0.34 -8.14
N GLN A 150 5.97 -0.94 -8.64
CA GLN A 150 5.07 -0.29 -9.58
C GLN A 150 3.93 0.38 -8.81
N ILE A 151 3.90 1.71 -8.80
CA ILE A 151 2.80 2.47 -8.21
C ILE A 151 1.79 2.84 -9.29
N LEU A 152 0.51 2.98 -8.94
CA LEU A 152 -0.48 3.55 -9.83
C LEU A 152 -0.06 4.98 -10.21
N GLU A 153 -0.18 5.33 -11.49
CA GLU A 153 0.17 6.66 -11.99
C GLU A 153 -0.35 7.75 -11.04
N LYS A 154 0.54 8.66 -10.64
CA LYS A 154 0.28 9.66 -9.59
C LYS A 154 -1.01 10.43 -9.86
N LYS A 155 -1.21 10.80 -11.13
CA LYS A 155 -2.41 11.51 -11.56
C LYS A 155 -3.68 10.75 -11.20
N THR A 156 -3.68 9.48 -11.54
CA THR A 156 -4.79 8.57 -11.27
C THR A 156 -4.95 8.31 -9.77
N LEU A 157 -3.87 8.06 -9.05
CA LEU A 157 -3.87 7.82 -7.60
C LEU A 157 -4.46 9.00 -6.81
N PHE A 158 -4.05 10.23 -7.10
CA PHE A 158 -4.59 11.41 -6.43
C PHE A 158 -6.04 11.69 -6.83
N SER A 159 -6.41 11.42 -8.08
CA SER A 159 -7.81 11.54 -8.52
C SER A 159 -8.73 10.59 -7.75
N GLU A 160 -8.30 9.34 -7.47
CA GLU A 160 -9.06 8.40 -6.62
C GLU A 160 -9.24 8.94 -5.19
N LYS A 161 -8.27 9.66 -4.66
CA LYS A 161 -8.34 10.26 -3.31
C LYS A 161 -9.29 11.44 -3.24
N ILE A 162 -9.26 12.30 -4.25
CA ILE A 162 -10.24 13.39 -4.38
C ILE A 162 -11.65 12.81 -4.53
N GLU A 163 -11.82 11.78 -5.35
CA GLU A 163 -13.12 11.12 -5.52
C GLU A 163 -13.63 10.49 -4.21
N ALA A 164 -12.75 9.81 -3.47
CA ALA A 164 -13.06 9.26 -2.16
C ALA A 164 -13.52 10.34 -1.17
N PHE A 165 -12.86 11.50 -1.19
CA PHE A 165 -13.25 12.66 -0.40
C PHE A 165 -14.64 13.16 -0.79
N LEU A 166 -14.89 13.39 -2.09
CA LEU A 166 -16.17 13.92 -2.57
C LEU A 166 -17.35 13.00 -2.27
N THR A 167 -17.13 11.68 -2.34
CA THR A 167 -18.17 10.65 -2.21
C THR A 167 -18.37 10.16 -0.77
N ARG A 168 -17.31 9.70 -0.10
CA ARG A 168 -17.39 8.99 1.19
C ARG A 168 -17.22 9.91 2.39
N ARG A 169 -16.45 11.00 2.24
CA ARG A 169 -16.21 12.02 3.27
C ARG A 169 -15.77 11.46 4.64
N LYS A 170 -14.92 10.43 4.68
CA LYS A 170 -14.36 9.94 5.96
C LYS A 170 -13.20 10.85 6.41
N ILE A 171 -12.94 10.92 7.71
CA ILE A 171 -11.84 11.74 8.28
C ILE A 171 -10.50 11.51 7.56
N ARG A 172 -10.18 10.26 7.22
CA ARG A 172 -8.97 9.90 6.46
C ARG A 172 -8.93 10.47 5.04
N ASP A 173 -10.09 10.66 4.40
CA ASP A 173 -10.20 11.22 3.05
C ASP A 173 -9.93 12.74 3.10
N PHE A 174 -10.41 13.43 4.13
CA PHE A 174 -10.05 14.84 4.40
C PHE A 174 -8.54 14.99 4.61
N PHE A 175 -7.95 14.12 5.44
CA PHE A 175 -6.50 14.14 5.68
C PHE A 175 -5.71 13.87 4.40
N ASP A 176 -6.10 12.87 3.61
CA ASP A 176 -5.44 12.55 2.35
C ASP A 176 -5.50 13.72 1.37
N LEU A 177 -6.66 14.38 1.26
CA LEU A 177 -6.81 15.57 0.43
C LEU A 177 -5.90 16.69 0.92
N TYR A 178 -5.93 17.01 2.21
CA TYR A 178 -5.06 18.04 2.80
C TYR A 178 -3.57 17.75 2.52
N PHE A 179 -3.13 16.51 2.74
CA PHE A 179 -1.76 16.09 2.48
C PHE A 179 -1.37 16.28 1.01
N ILE A 180 -2.24 15.84 0.08
CA ILE A 180 -2.05 15.98 -1.36
C ILE A 180 -1.95 17.47 -1.74
N LEU A 181 -2.86 18.32 -1.25
CA LEU A 181 -2.87 19.76 -1.52
C LEU A 181 -1.62 20.49 -1.00
N ARG A 182 -1.12 20.08 0.18
CA ARG A 182 0.03 20.72 0.83
C ARG A 182 1.36 20.21 0.30
N SER A 183 1.38 19.01 -0.28
CA SER A 183 2.57 18.48 -0.91
C SER A 183 2.92 19.29 -2.17
N ASN A 184 4.21 19.53 -2.43
CA ASN A 184 4.69 20.15 -3.67
C ASN A 184 4.51 19.26 -4.92
N LEU A 185 3.64 18.25 -4.83
CA LEU A 185 3.20 17.45 -5.96
C LEU A 185 2.42 18.43 -6.85
N ARG A 186 3.02 18.86 -7.97
CA ARG A 186 2.39 19.80 -8.91
C ARG A 186 1.12 19.16 -9.49
N LEU A 187 -0.02 19.41 -8.87
CA LEU A 187 -1.29 18.79 -9.24
C LEU A 187 -2.02 19.63 -10.28
N SER A 188 -1.77 19.36 -11.56
CA SER A 188 -2.65 19.84 -12.63
C SER A 188 -4.10 19.35 -12.46
N ILE A 189 -4.32 18.26 -11.74
CA ILE A 189 -5.62 17.61 -11.47
C ILE A 189 -6.57 18.49 -10.66
N LEU A 190 -6.03 19.35 -9.79
CA LEU A 190 -6.88 20.21 -8.97
C LEU A 190 -7.61 21.25 -9.80
N HIS A 191 -7.06 21.68 -10.95
CA HIS A 191 -7.77 22.58 -11.84
C HIS A 191 -9.08 21.96 -12.35
N ASP A 192 -9.07 20.67 -12.68
CA ASP A 192 -10.21 19.97 -13.25
C ASP A 192 -11.36 19.78 -12.24
N LYS A 193 -11.02 19.55 -10.95
CA LYS A 193 -12.01 19.30 -9.87
C LYS A 193 -12.22 20.45 -8.89
N LYS A 194 -11.60 21.62 -9.11
CA LYS A 194 -11.61 22.76 -8.17
C LYS A 194 -13.02 23.19 -7.77
N LYS A 195 -13.94 23.26 -8.74
CA LYS A 195 -15.32 23.72 -8.49
C LYS A 195 -16.08 22.80 -7.56
N GLU A 196 -15.93 21.48 -7.72
CA GLU A 196 -16.58 20.47 -6.87
C GLU A 196 -16.05 20.52 -5.44
N VAL A 197 -14.73 20.70 -5.27
CA VAL A 197 -14.10 20.76 -3.94
C VAL A 197 -14.51 22.04 -3.18
N MET A 198 -14.67 23.17 -3.86
CA MET A 198 -15.03 24.46 -3.25
C MET A 198 -16.52 24.59 -2.86
N GLN A 199 -17.36 23.63 -3.24
CA GLN A 199 -18.82 23.65 -2.98
C GLN A 199 -19.22 22.83 -1.74
N ILE A 200 -18.25 22.22 -1.06
CA ILE A 200 -18.43 21.45 0.18
C ILE A 200 -18.06 22.34 1.37
#